data_AF-A0AB37LBQ8-F1
#
_entry.id   AF-A0AB37LBQ8-F1
#
_cell.length_a   1.000
_cell.length_b   1.000
_cell.length_c   1.000
_cell.angle_alpha   90.00
_cell.angle_beta   90.00
_cell.angle_gamma   90.00
#
_symmetry.space_group_name_H-M   'P 1'
#
loop_
_entity.id
_entity.type
_entity.pdbx_description
1 polymer ?
#
loop_
_entity_poly.entity_id
_entity_poly.type
_entity_poly.pdbx_seq_one_letter_code
_entity_poly.pdbx_strand_id
1 'polypeptide(L)'
;MHRVTLVFILFLLIPDLYIYLVYVVRKTRKAVLHCLYWLPTLLLAAGYVYFMFLTGDNAMSNHTQAIGRLAITIMLFVFPKTIFMLCSLVGVLAHFIIRRCPRSPFTAIGLVLAVVSFFNILYGTLAGITRFDTKEVEYRSANIPEGFDGYRIVQISDIHIGSWQGNPDPIKQLVDLVNGQKPDLIVFTGDLVNQQSHELDGFQEILSQLYAPDGVYSILGNHDYGSYYHWQSPKAEIANLDYLIRQQKAMGWKLLNNEHDILHHKGDSIALIGVENDGEPPFSQFADLPQAMQGTEGMFQILLSHNPTHWRREVLPQSDISLMLAGHTHAMQGILFGHSLAELIYPEWRGMYYEGKRALYVNIGIGYVGLPFRFGAWPEITVLKLVREKE
;
A
#
# COMPACT_ATOMS: atom_id res chain seq x y z
N MET A 1 -11.75 -15.09 12.17
CA MET A 1 -11.48 -15.90 10.95
C MET A 1 -12.74 -16.47 10.29
N HIS A 2 -13.70 -17.09 11.00
CA HIS A 2 -14.85 -17.79 10.37
C HIS A 2 -15.76 -16.93 9.46
N ARG A 3 -16.05 -15.67 9.81
CA ARG A 3 -16.91 -14.78 9.01
C ARG A 3 -16.28 -14.41 7.67
N VAL A 4 -14.97 -14.14 7.67
CA VAL A 4 -14.19 -13.81 6.46
C VAL A 4 -14.12 -15.01 5.53
N THR A 5 -13.83 -16.20 6.07
CA THR A 5 -13.85 -17.46 5.32
C THR A 5 -15.19 -17.72 4.64
N LEU A 6 -16.31 -17.49 5.31
CA LEU A 6 -17.63 -17.67 4.69
C LEU A 6 -17.84 -16.72 3.51
N VAL A 7 -17.53 -15.43 3.67
CA VAL A 7 -17.64 -14.43 2.59
C VAL A 7 -16.78 -14.82 1.40
N PHE A 8 -15.53 -15.26 1.63
CA PHE A 8 -14.64 -15.73 0.57
C PHE A 8 -15.18 -16.96 -0.16
N ILE A 9 -15.66 -17.97 0.56
CA ILE A 9 -16.26 -19.17 -0.05
C ILE A 9 -17.48 -18.80 -0.88
N LEU A 10 -18.35 -17.91 -0.37
CA LEU A 10 -19.51 -17.43 -1.12
C LEU A 10 -19.09 -16.68 -2.38
N PHE A 11 -18.08 -15.81 -2.30
CA PHE A 11 -17.57 -15.08 -3.46
C PHE A 11 -17.00 -16.03 -4.53
N LEU A 12 -16.44 -17.17 -4.12
CA LEU A 12 -15.93 -18.20 -5.00
C LEU A 12 -17.05 -19.05 -5.63
N LEU A 13 -18.10 -19.38 -4.86
CA LEU A 13 -19.19 -20.26 -5.31
C LEU A 13 -20.28 -19.55 -6.12
N ILE A 14 -20.65 -18.31 -5.77
CA ILE A 14 -21.81 -17.62 -6.36
C ILE A 14 -21.64 -17.41 -7.88
N PRO A 15 -20.52 -16.87 -8.39
CA PRO A 15 -20.33 -16.69 -9.83
C PRO A 15 -20.36 -18.02 -10.58
N ASP A 16 -19.72 -19.05 -10.03
CA ASP A 16 -19.68 -20.38 -10.65
C ASP A 16 -21.05 -21.07 -10.64
N LEU A 17 -21.82 -20.93 -9.56
CA LEU A 17 -23.18 -21.45 -9.50
C LEU A 17 -24.08 -20.79 -10.53
N TYR A 18 -23.99 -19.47 -10.66
CA TYR A 18 -24.72 -18.74 -11.68
C TYR A 18 -24.36 -19.22 -13.09
N ILE A 19 -23.07 -19.24 -13.42
CA ILE A 19 -22.60 -19.67 -14.74
C ILE A 19 -23.03 -21.11 -15.02
N TYR A 20 -22.94 -21.99 -14.03
CA TYR A 20 -23.36 -23.38 -14.13
C TYR A 20 -24.85 -23.50 -14.51
N LEU A 21 -25.73 -22.87 -13.73
CA LEU A 21 -27.17 -22.97 -13.89
C LEU A 21 -27.66 -22.33 -15.20
N VAL A 22 -27.03 -21.23 -15.61
CA VAL A 22 -27.47 -20.46 -16.79
C VAL A 22 -26.87 -21.02 -18.09
N TYR A 23 -25.60 -21.42 -18.08
CA TYR A 23 -24.85 -21.74 -19.31
C TYR A 23 -24.43 -23.19 -19.46
N VAL A 24 -24.24 -23.94 -18.36
CA VAL A 24 -23.60 -25.27 -18.42
C VAL A 24 -24.61 -26.41 -18.27
N VAL A 25 -25.49 -26.35 -17.27
CA VAL A 25 -26.34 -27.47 -16.86
C VAL A 25 -27.25 -27.99 -18.00
N ARG A 26 -27.63 -27.11 -18.93
CA ARG A 26 -28.49 -27.45 -20.08
C ARG A 26 -27.73 -27.89 -21.33
N LYS A 27 -26.39 -27.76 -21.36
CA LYS A 27 -25.56 -28.03 -22.56
C LYS A 27 -25.12 -29.48 -22.69
N THR A 28 -25.14 -30.24 -21.60
CA THR A 28 -24.73 -31.66 -21.58
C THR A 28 -25.50 -32.41 -20.51
N ARG A 29 -25.67 -33.72 -20.70
CA ARG A 29 -26.19 -34.65 -19.67
C ARG A 29 -25.09 -35.52 -19.05
N LYS A 30 -23.85 -35.40 -19.52
CA LYS A 30 -22.73 -36.25 -19.06
C LYS A 30 -22.26 -35.78 -17.68
N ALA A 31 -22.47 -36.61 -16.66
CA ALA A 31 -22.05 -36.35 -15.27
C ALA A 31 -20.59 -35.89 -15.16
N VAL A 32 -19.68 -36.53 -15.92
CA VAL A 32 -18.25 -36.20 -15.94
C VAL A 32 -17.99 -34.73 -16.29
N LEU A 33 -18.72 -34.15 -17.25
CA LEU A 33 -18.53 -32.75 -17.64
C LEU A 33 -19.03 -31.77 -16.56
N HIS A 34 -20.08 -32.15 -15.80
CA HIS A 34 -20.51 -31.37 -14.65
C HIS A 34 -19.48 -31.42 -13.52
N CYS A 35 -18.89 -32.60 -13.25
CA CYS A 35 -17.82 -32.74 -12.27
C CYS A 35 -16.58 -31.92 -12.66
N LEU A 36 -16.15 -32.00 -13.92
CA LEU A 36 -14.99 -31.25 -14.42
C LEU A 36 -15.19 -29.74 -14.35
N TYR A 37 -16.41 -29.24 -14.54
CA TYR A 37 -16.71 -27.82 -14.38
C TYR A 37 -16.48 -27.32 -12.95
N TRP A 38 -16.94 -28.08 -11.95
CA TRP A 38 -16.83 -27.69 -10.53
C TRP A 38 -15.46 -27.95 -9.94
N LEU A 39 -14.65 -28.79 -10.57
CA LEU A 39 -13.35 -29.22 -10.04
C LEU A 39 -12.42 -28.04 -9.68
N PRO A 40 -12.19 -27.00 -10.51
CA PRO A 40 -11.29 -25.90 -10.15
C PRO A 40 -11.78 -25.13 -8.92
N THR A 41 -13.08 -24.85 -8.85
CA THR A 41 -13.75 -24.15 -7.76
C THR A 41 -13.61 -24.92 -6.45
N LEU A 42 -13.86 -26.23 -6.49
CA LEU A 42 -13.72 -27.11 -5.33
C LEU A 42 -12.26 -27.25 -4.89
N LEU A 43 -11.31 -27.32 -5.82
CA LEU A 43 -9.87 -27.37 -5.51
C LEU A 43 -9.40 -26.07 -4.85
N LEU A 44 -9.82 -24.90 -5.35
CA LEU A 44 -9.47 -23.61 -4.75
C LEU A 44 -10.10 -23.45 -3.36
N ALA A 45 -11.37 -23.83 -3.19
CA ALA A 45 -12.04 -23.80 -1.89
C ALA A 45 -11.38 -24.77 -0.89
N ALA A 46 -11.08 -26.00 -1.32
CA ALA A 46 -10.40 -26.98 -0.49
C ALA A 46 -8.99 -26.54 -0.13
N GLY A 47 -8.24 -25.98 -1.09
CA GLY A 47 -6.92 -25.40 -0.86
C GLY A 47 -6.96 -24.26 0.15
N TYR A 48 -7.92 -23.34 0.04
CA TYR A 48 -8.12 -22.27 1.01
C TYR A 48 -8.46 -22.78 2.41
N VAL A 49 -9.41 -23.71 2.52
CA VAL A 49 -9.80 -24.28 3.82
C VAL A 49 -8.64 -25.07 4.43
N TYR A 50 -7.96 -25.90 3.64
CA TYR A 50 -6.79 -26.66 4.08
C TYR A 50 -5.68 -25.74 4.58
N PHE A 51 -5.37 -24.71 3.81
CA PHE A 51 -4.34 -23.74 4.18
C PHE A 51 -4.70 -23.03 5.48
N MET A 52 -5.91 -22.47 5.59
CA MET A 52 -6.38 -21.81 6.81
C MET A 52 -6.43 -22.74 8.03
N PHE A 53 -6.74 -24.03 7.84
CA PHE A 53 -6.77 -25.01 8.92
C PHE A 53 -5.36 -25.34 9.43
N LEU A 54 -4.35 -25.37 8.55
CA LEU A 54 -2.98 -25.69 8.91
C LEU A 54 -2.21 -24.53 9.51
N THR A 55 -2.52 -23.29 9.12
CA THR A 55 -1.66 -22.15 9.44
C THR A 55 -1.88 -21.53 10.83
N GLY A 56 -2.83 -22.05 11.63
CA GLY A 56 -3.01 -21.66 13.03
C GLY A 56 -3.13 -20.14 13.26
N ASP A 57 -2.77 -19.69 14.46
CA ASP A 57 -2.58 -18.27 14.74
C ASP A 57 -1.29 -17.75 14.04
N ASN A 58 -1.24 -16.46 13.70
CA ASN A 58 -0.14 -15.84 12.95
C ASN A 58 0.11 -16.38 11.54
N ALA A 59 -0.86 -17.09 10.95
CA ALA A 59 -0.83 -17.55 9.56
C ALA A 59 -0.33 -16.48 8.58
N MET A 60 -0.90 -15.27 8.68
CA MET A 60 -0.57 -14.12 7.83
C MET A 60 0.87 -13.65 7.96
N SER A 61 1.51 -13.88 9.10
CA SER A 61 2.91 -13.49 9.36
C SER A 61 3.88 -14.57 8.90
N ASN A 62 3.62 -15.82 9.30
CA ASN A 62 4.52 -16.94 9.01
C ASN A 62 4.50 -17.36 7.53
N HIS A 63 3.42 -17.06 6.83
CA HIS A 63 3.19 -17.50 5.46
C HIS A 63 2.64 -16.40 4.55
N THR A 64 3.02 -15.14 4.77
CA THR A 64 2.52 -13.96 4.05
C THR A 64 2.47 -14.16 2.54
N GLN A 65 3.59 -14.56 1.93
CA GLN A 65 3.67 -14.75 0.49
C GLN A 65 2.83 -15.92 -0.02
N ALA A 66 2.74 -17.03 0.73
CA ALA A 66 1.96 -18.19 0.32
C ALA A 66 0.46 -17.85 0.35
N ILE A 67 0.00 -17.14 1.39
CA ILE A 67 -1.37 -16.64 1.50
C ILE A 67 -1.67 -15.66 0.38
N GLY A 68 -0.75 -14.73 0.12
CA GLY A 68 -0.90 -13.78 -0.97
C GLY A 68 -0.99 -14.45 -2.34
N ARG A 69 -0.12 -15.43 -2.62
CA ARG A 69 -0.17 -16.23 -3.86
C ARG A 69 -1.46 -17.02 -4.00
N LEU A 70 -1.97 -17.59 -2.90
CA LEU A 70 -3.26 -18.27 -2.89
C LEU A 70 -4.40 -17.27 -3.16
N ALA A 71 -4.39 -16.13 -2.49
CA ALA A 71 -5.41 -15.09 -2.65
C ALA A 71 -5.45 -14.56 -4.10
N ILE A 72 -4.30 -14.25 -4.70
CA ILE A 72 -4.24 -13.78 -6.09
C ILE A 72 -4.65 -14.87 -7.08
N THR A 73 -4.30 -16.13 -6.82
CA THR A 73 -4.74 -17.27 -7.64
C THR A 73 -6.26 -17.39 -7.60
N ILE A 74 -6.87 -17.25 -6.42
CA ILE A 74 -8.32 -17.24 -6.29
C ILE A 74 -8.91 -16.04 -7.07
N MET A 75 -8.36 -14.84 -6.90
CA MET A 75 -8.84 -13.64 -7.59
C MET A 75 -8.76 -13.75 -9.12
N LEU A 76 -7.71 -14.37 -9.65
CA LEU A 76 -7.56 -14.64 -11.09
C LEU A 76 -8.75 -15.41 -11.67
N PHE A 77 -9.39 -16.30 -10.90
CA PHE A 77 -10.55 -17.04 -11.39
C PHE A 77 -11.87 -16.39 -10.99
N VAL A 78 -11.97 -15.93 -9.74
CA VAL A 78 -13.25 -15.45 -9.20
C VAL A 78 -13.61 -14.09 -9.78
N PHE A 79 -12.67 -13.15 -9.88
CA PHE A 79 -12.97 -11.78 -10.30
C PHE A 79 -13.48 -11.70 -11.75
N PRO A 80 -12.84 -12.36 -12.75
CA PRO A 80 -13.39 -12.44 -14.10
C PRO A 80 -14.79 -13.06 -14.17
N LYS A 81 -15.03 -14.14 -13.42
CA LYS A 81 -16.34 -14.80 -13.36
C LYS A 81 -17.40 -13.90 -12.75
N THR A 82 -17.06 -13.14 -11.72
CA THR A 82 -17.94 -12.15 -11.11
C THR A 82 -18.32 -11.06 -12.11
N ILE A 83 -17.34 -10.49 -12.83
CA ILE A 83 -17.61 -9.51 -13.89
C ILE A 83 -18.54 -10.10 -14.96
N PHE A 84 -18.23 -11.29 -15.46
CA PHE A 84 -19.07 -11.97 -16.43
C PHE A 84 -20.51 -12.18 -15.91
N MET A 85 -20.65 -12.68 -14.68
CA MET A 85 -21.92 -12.90 -14.02
C MET A 85 -22.73 -11.60 -13.94
N LEU A 86 -22.13 -10.51 -13.48
CA LEU A 86 -22.80 -9.22 -13.31
C LEU A 86 -23.30 -8.67 -14.66
N CYS A 87 -22.46 -8.66 -15.70
CA CYS A 87 -22.89 -8.25 -17.03
C CYS A 87 -24.02 -9.14 -17.56
N SER A 88 -23.90 -10.45 -17.43
CA SER A 88 -24.94 -11.40 -17.82
C SER A 88 -26.26 -11.18 -17.07
N LEU A 89 -26.19 -10.89 -15.77
CA LEU A 89 -27.36 -10.62 -14.92
C LEU A 89 -28.08 -9.35 -15.35
N VAL A 90 -27.34 -8.28 -15.70
CA VAL A 90 -27.92 -7.07 -16.32
C VAL A 90 -28.68 -7.44 -17.60
N GLY A 91 -28.11 -8.31 -18.44
CA GLY A 91 -28.80 -8.79 -19.64
C GLY A 91 -30.07 -9.60 -19.34
N VAL A 92 -30.07 -10.43 -18.31
CA VAL A 92 -31.27 -11.15 -17.83
C VAL A 92 -32.36 -10.17 -17.40
N LEU A 93 -31.99 -9.19 -16.57
CA LEU A 93 -32.90 -8.18 -16.03
C LEU A 93 -33.46 -7.30 -17.15
N ALA A 94 -32.61 -6.84 -18.08
CA ALA A 94 -33.02 -6.06 -19.23
C ALA A 94 -34.00 -6.82 -20.13
N HIS A 95 -33.77 -8.12 -20.37
CA HIS A 95 -34.69 -8.96 -21.13
C HIS A 95 -36.04 -9.15 -20.42
N PHE A 96 -36.03 -9.25 -19.09
CA PHE A 96 -37.23 -9.39 -18.28
C PHE A 96 -38.08 -8.11 -18.27
N ILE A 97 -37.45 -6.94 -18.12
CA ILE A 97 -38.12 -5.63 -18.08
C ILE A 97 -38.55 -5.19 -19.49
N ILE A 98 -37.61 -5.18 -20.44
CA ILE A 98 -37.83 -4.78 -21.82
C ILE A 98 -37.96 -6.06 -22.64
N ARG A 99 -39.18 -6.59 -22.69
CA ARG A 99 -39.52 -7.77 -23.52
C ARG A 99 -38.96 -7.57 -24.93
N ARG A 100 -38.13 -8.52 -25.38
CA ARG A 100 -37.34 -8.55 -26.65
C ARG A 100 -35.92 -7.95 -26.60
N CYS A 101 -35.45 -7.40 -25.49
CA CYS A 101 -34.04 -6.99 -25.38
C CYS A 101 -33.13 -8.24 -25.46
N PRO A 102 -32.18 -8.35 -26.42
CA PRO A 102 -31.34 -9.53 -26.56
C PRO A 102 -30.32 -9.62 -25.43
N ARG A 103 -30.09 -10.83 -24.92
CA ARG A 103 -29.09 -11.08 -23.86
C ARG A 103 -27.66 -11.14 -24.39
N SER A 104 -27.47 -11.41 -25.68
CA SER A 104 -26.17 -11.68 -26.29
C SER A 104 -25.14 -10.53 -26.18
N PRO A 105 -25.51 -9.23 -26.31
CA PRO A 105 -24.53 -8.16 -26.18
C PRO A 105 -23.93 -8.10 -24.77
N PHE A 106 -24.76 -8.25 -23.75
CA PHE A 106 -24.32 -8.24 -22.35
C PHE A 106 -23.39 -9.41 -22.02
N THR A 107 -23.67 -10.60 -22.56
CA THR A 107 -22.77 -11.76 -22.39
C THR A 107 -21.46 -11.59 -23.13
N ALA A 108 -21.47 -10.99 -24.33
CA ALA A 108 -20.26 -10.74 -25.10
C ALA A 108 -19.37 -9.69 -24.40
N ILE A 109 -19.97 -8.58 -23.95
CA ILE A 109 -19.29 -7.57 -23.14
C ILE A 109 -18.73 -8.20 -21.85
N GLY A 110 -19.54 -8.97 -21.13
CA GLY A 110 -19.10 -9.66 -19.92
C GLY A 110 -17.91 -10.60 -20.16
N LEU A 111 -17.88 -11.31 -21.29
CA LEU A 111 -16.76 -12.19 -21.65
C LEU A 111 -15.48 -11.38 -21.93
N VAL A 112 -15.60 -10.30 -22.71
CA VAL A 112 -14.46 -9.42 -23.00
C VAL A 112 -13.91 -8.82 -21.71
N LEU A 113 -14.78 -8.27 -20.84
CA LEU A 113 -14.36 -7.68 -19.58
C LEU A 113 -13.77 -8.72 -18.62
N ALA A 114 -14.30 -9.94 -18.60
CA ALA A 114 -13.72 -11.03 -17.83
C ALA A 114 -12.30 -11.34 -18.31
N VAL A 115 -12.08 -11.51 -19.61
CA VAL A 115 -10.75 -11.77 -20.18
C VAL A 115 -9.78 -10.62 -19.88
N VAL A 116 -10.21 -9.37 -20.10
CA VAL A 116 -9.38 -8.19 -19.80
C VAL A 116 -9.01 -8.15 -18.31
N SER A 117 -9.97 -8.39 -17.41
CA SER A 117 -9.70 -8.39 -15.97
C SER A 117 -8.74 -9.50 -15.53
N PHE A 118 -8.84 -10.69 -16.14
CA PHE A 118 -7.90 -11.79 -15.90
C PHE A 118 -6.47 -11.34 -16.23
N PHE A 119 -6.27 -10.77 -17.42
CA PHE A 119 -4.94 -10.32 -17.84
C PHE A 119 -4.44 -9.11 -17.05
N ASN A 120 -5.32 -8.22 -16.58
CA ASN A 120 -4.93 -7.13 -15.70
C ASN A 120 -4.45 -7.64 -14.33
N ILE A 121 -5.15 -8.60 -13.74
CA ILE A 121 -4.73 -9.25 -12.49
C ILE A 121 -3.39 -9.96 -12.69
N LEU A 122 -3.27 -10.73 -13.78
CA LEU A 122 -2.05 -11.45 -14.11
C LEU A 122 -0.85 -10.52 -14.33
N TYR A 123 -1.06 -9.43 -15.08
CA TYR A 123 -0.03 -8.40 -15.27
C TYR A 123 0.34 -7.75 -13.93
N GLY A 124 -0.67 -7.38 -13.13
CA GLY A 124 -0.46 -6.69 -11.87
C GLY A 124 0.33 -7.50 -10.84
N THR A 125 0.19 -8.83 -10.86
CA THR A 125 0.95 -9.72 -9.97
C THR A 125 2.35 -10.06 -10.49
N LEU A 126 2.53 -10.20 -11.81
CA LEU A 126 3.82 -10.61 -12.39
C LEU A 126 4.78 -9.44 -12.63
N ALA A 127 4.25 -8.28 -13.02
CA ALA A 127 5.04 -7.12 -13.42
C ALA A 127 4.64 -5.85 -12.67
N GLY A 128 3.37 -5.71 -12.29
CA GLY A 128 2.86 -4.51 -11.63
C GLY A 128 3.54 -4.21 -10.29
N ILE A 129 3.81 -5.24 -9.49
CA ILE A 129 4.46 -5.11 -8.17
C ILE A 129 5.91 -4.60 -8.25
N THR A 130 6.60 -4.75 -9.39
CA THR A 130 7.98 -4.29 -9.59
C THR A 130 8.09 -3.17 -10.63
N ARG A 131 6.96 -2.63 -11.08
CA ARG A 131 6.93 -1.49 -12.01
C ARG A 131 7.08 -0.18 -11.23
N PHE A 132 8.29 0.11 -10.76
CA PHE A 132 8.57 1.37 -10.08
C PHE A 132 8.28 2.58 -10.97
N ASP A 133 7.58 3.56 -10.43
CA ASP A 133 7.18 4.80 -11.07
C ASP A 133 7.77 5.98 -10.28
N THR A 134 8.66 6.73 -10.94
CA THR A 134 9.26 7.93 -10.34
C THR A 134 8.41 9.14 -10.68
N LYS A 135 7.94 9.86 -9.66
CA LYS A 135 7.10 11.04 -9.82
C LYS A 135 7.81 12.28 -9.33
N GLU A 136 7.93 13.27 -10.20
CA GLU A 136 8.41 14.60 -9.82
C GLU A 136 7.23 15.47 -9.40
N VAL A 137 7.34 16.09 -8.23
CA VAL A 137 6.31 16.94 -7.63
C VAL A 137 6.97 18.17 -7.06
N GLU A 138 6.32 19.32 -7.19
CA GLU A 138 6.82 20.57 -6.63
C GLU A 138 5.92 21.03 -5.48
N TYR A 139 6.55 21.44 -4.37
CA TYR A 139 5.89 22.23 -3.34
C TYR A 139 6.42 23.66 -3.41
N ARG A 140 5.51 24.60 -3.63
CA ARG A 140 5.79 26.01 -3.86
C ARG A 140 5.36 26.85 -2.67
N SER A 141 6.27 27.67 -2.15
CA SER A 141 5.97 28.57 -1.03
C SER A 141 6.98 29.71 -0.94
N ALA A 142 6.50 30.91 -0.61
CA ALA A 142 7.36 32.07 -0.33
C ALA A 142 8.17 31.92 0.97
N ASN A 143 7.73 31.03 1.87
CA ASN A 143 8.37 30.79 3.17
C ASN A 143 9.56 29.82 3.10
N ILE A 144 9.82 29.22 1.94
CA ILE A 144 10.99 28.35 1.74
C ILE A 144 12.26 29.23 1.79
N PRO A 145 13.26 28.91 2.64
CA PRO A 145 14.53 29.65 2.68
C PRO A 145 15.29 29.58 1.34
N GLU A 146 16.18 30.55 1.09
CA GLU A 146 16.85 30.67 -0.22
C GLU A 146 17.76 29.48 -0.52
N GLY A 147 18.47 29.00 0.50
CA GLY A 147 19.30 27.82 0.40
C GLY A 147 18.53 26.59 -0.08
N PHE A 148 17.26 26.46 0.31
CA PHE A 148 16.41 25.32 -0.01
C PHE A 148 15.64 25.47 -1.33
N ASP A 149 15.84 26.55 -2.10
CA ASP A 149 15.26 26.63 -3.44
C ASP A 149 15.89 25.58 -4.37
N GLY A 150 15.02 24.71 -4.92
CA GLY A 150 15.41 23.57 -5.73
C GLY A 150 15.85 22.32 -4.95
N TYR A 151 15.75 22.32 -3.63
CA TYR A 151 16.10 21.18 -2.77
C TYR A 151 15.24 19.95 -3.11
N ARG A 152 15.88 18.79 -3.27
CA ARG A 152 15.27 17.53 -3.72
C ARG A 152 15.15 16.54 -2.57
N ILE A 153 13.91 16.29 -2.15
CA ILE A 153 13.55 15.27 -1.16
C ILE A 153 13.02 14.06 -1.90
N VAL A 154 13.68 12.91 -1.78
CA VAL A 154 13.11 11.66 -2.27
C VAL A 154 12.33 10.98 -1.15
N GLN A 155 11.02 10.86 -1.33
CA GLN A 155 10.16 10.11 -0.44
C GLN A 155 9.90 8.70 -0.99
N ILE A 156 10.09 7.72 -0.12
CA ILE A 156 9.64 6.34 -0.28
C ILE A 156 8.84 5.93 0.95
N SER A 157 7.93 4.98 0.82
CA SER A 157 7.05 4.56 1.91
C SER A 157 6.63 3.10 1.73
N ASP A 158 6.18 2.46 2.81
CA ASP A 158 5.48 1.19 2.80
C ASP A 158 6.17 0.10 1.96
N ILE A 159 7.45 -0.15 2.24
CA ILE A 159 8.24 -1.18 1.51
C ILE A 159 7.69 -2.57 1.80
N HIS A 160 7.21 -2.81 3.02
CA HIS A 160 6.75 -4.11 3.50
C HIS A 160 7.72 -5.24 3.13
N ILE A 161 8.95 -5.14 3.64
CA ILE A 161 10.11 -5.90 3.20
C ILE A 161 9.90 -7.42 3.23
N GLY A 162 9.09 -7.95 4.16
CA GLY A 162 8.74 -9.39 4.22
C GLY A 162 8.04 -9.91 2.96
N SER A 163 7.40 -9.04 2.19
CA SER A 163 6.78 -9.37 0.91
C SER A 163 7.82 -9.71 -0.18
N TRP A 164 9.09 -9.41 0.07
CA TRP A 164 10.20 -9.62 -0.85
C TRP A 164 11.15 -10.73 -0.41
N GLN A 165 10.88 -11.38 0.72
CA GLN A 165 11.74 -12.44 1.26
C GLN A 165 12.08 -13.53 0.22
N GLY A 166 13.38 -13.84 0.09
CA GLY A 166 13.91 -14.74 -0.94
C GLY A 166 14.02 -14.15 -2.36
N ASN A 167 13.69 -12.87 -2.55
CA ASN A 167 13.79 -12.16 -3.83
C ASN A 167 14.33 -10.72 -3.61
N PRO A 168 15.64 -10.54 -3.42
CA PRO A 168 16.23 -9.23 -3.12
C PRO A 168 16.32 -8.27 -4.31
N ASP A 169 16.20 -8.76 -5.54
CA ASP A 169 16.51 -7.97 -6.74
C ASP A 169 15.61 -6.74 -6.95
N PRO A 170 14.29 -6.79 -6.70
CA PRO A 170 13.44 -5.60 -6.74
C PRO A 170 13.86 -4.52 -5.74
N ILE A 171 14.38 -4.90 -4.57
CA ILE A 171 14.85 -3.94 -3.56
C ILE A 171 16.19 -3.32 -3.98
N LYS A 172 17.08 -4.08 -4.62
CA LYS A 172 18.30 -3.50 -5.23
C LYS A 172 17.94 -2.48 -6.31
N GLN A 173 17.01 -2.85 -7.19
CA GLN A 173 16.52 -1.94 -8.24
C GLN A 173 15.90 -0.67 -7.64
N LEU A 174 15.12 -0.79 -6.56
CA LEU A 174 14.57 0.36 -5.84
C LEU A 174 15.68 1.31 -5.37
N VAL A 175 16.71 0.77 -4.70
CA VAL A 175 17.84 1.57 -4.19
C VAL A 175 18.58 2.26 -5.33
N ASP A 176 18.84 1.56 -6.43
CA ASP A 176 19.47 2.15 -7.62
C ASP A 176 18.63 3.30 -8.20
N LEU A 177 17.30 3.11 -8.29
CA LEU A 177 16.39 4.13 -8.80
C LEU A 177 16.32 5.35 -7.90
N VAL A 178 16.27 5.16 -6.57
CA VAL A 178 16.25 6.24 -5.57
C VAL A 178 17.55 7.04 -5.61
N ASN A 179 18.70 6.37 -5.53
CA ASN A 179 20.00 7.02 -5.59
C ASN A 179 20.22 7.73 -6.94
N GLY A 180 19.71 7.14 -8.02
CA GLY A 180 19.72 7.73 -9.37
C GLY A 180 18.99 9.07 -9.47
N GLN A 181 18.06 9.37 -8.55
CA GLN A 181 17.40 10.67 -8.47
C GLN A 181 18.29 11.78 -7.91
N LYS A 182 19.48 11.46 -7.39
CA LYS A 182 20.41 12.39 -6.74
C LYS A 182 19.70 13.26 -5.70
N PRO A 183 19.08 12.64 -4.67
CA PRO A 183 18.43 13.38 -3.60
C PRO A 183 19.43 14.21 -2.81
N ASP A 184 18.95 15.34 -2.28
CA ASP A 184 19.63 16.04 -1.18
C ASP A 184 19.28 15.35 0.16
N LEU A 185 18.03 14.86 0.28
CA LEU A 185 17.48 14.14 1.43
C LEU A 185 16.66 12.93 0.97
N ILE A 186 16.75 11.81 1.70
CA ILE A 186 15.79 10.69 1.56
C ILE A 186 14.95 10.60 2.83
N VAL A 187 13.64 10.44 2.66
CA VAL A 187 12.71 10.20 3.77
C VAL A 187 11.91 8.91 3.53
N PHE A 188 11.82 8.08 4.57
CA PHE A 188 11.02 6.86 4.60
C PHE A 188 9.82 7.04 5.54
N THR A 189 8.61 7.15 4.98
CA THR A 189 7.41 7.52 5.75
C THR A 189 6.67 6.34 6.40
N GLY A 190 7.39 5.31 6.83
CA GLY A 190 6.86 4.20 7.65
C GLY A 190 6.51 2.93 6.88
N ASP A 191 6.23 1.88 7.63
CA ASP A 191 5.86 0.53 7.17
C ASP A 191 7.00 -0.18 6.42
N LEU A 192 8.13 -0.34 7.13
CA LEU A 192 9.28 -1.07 6.62
C LEU A 192 9.00 -2.58 6.58
N VAL A 193 8.29 -3.12 7.58
CA VAL A 193 7.96 -4.54 7.69
C VAL A 193 6.45 -4.79 7.55
N ASN A 194 6.04 -6.05 7.36
CA ASN A 194 4.63 -6.41 7.38
C ASN A 194 4.13 -6.61 8.81
N GLN A 195 4.83 -7.42 9.61
CA GLN A 195 4.38 -7.75 10.97
C GLN A 195 5.55 -7.98 11.93
N GLN A 196 6.71 -8.42 11.45
CA GLN A 196 7.83 -8.80 12.31
C GLN A 196 9.13 -8.18 11.81
N SER A 197 9.98 -7.76 12.74
CA SER A 197 11.21 -7.02 12.43
C SER A 197 12.32 -7.89 11.81
N HIS A 198 12.29 -9.20 12.03
CA HIS A 198 13.19 -10.15 11.36
C HIS A 198 12.93 -10.27 9.86
N GLU A 199 11.79 -9.77 9.35
CA GLU A 199 11.54 -9.69 7.91
C GLU A 199 12.58 -8.83 7.18
N LEU A 200 13.25 -7.92 7.90
CA LEU A 200 14.33 -7.11 7.37
C LEU A 200 15.63 -7.89 7.17
N ASP A 201 15.77 -9.07 7.79
CA ASP A 201 16.98 -9.88 7.73
C ASP A 201 17.29 -10.30 6.29
N GLY A 202 18.52 -9.97 5.85
CA GLY A 202 19.00 -10.19 4.49
C GLY A 202 18.83 -8.99 3.55
N PHE A 203 18.17 -7.91 3.99
CA PHE A 203 17.98 -6.69 3.21
C PHE A 203 18.75 -5.48 3.74
N GLN A 204 19.31 -5.57 4.96
CA GLN A 204 20.01 -4.45 5.60
C GLN A 204 21.14 -3.88 4.74
N GLU A 205 21.96 -4.75 4.15
CA GLU A 205 23.08 -4.34 3.29
C GLU A 205 22.61 -3.64 2.01
N ILE A 206 21.43 -3.98 1.50
CA ILE A 206 20.87 -3.34 0.31
C ILE A 206 20.32 -1.97 0.69
N LEU A 207 19.50 -1.91 1.74
CA LEU A 207 18.83 -0.68 2.17
C LEU A 207 19.79 0.35 2.79
N SER A 208 20.92 -0.08 3.35
CA SER A 208 21.99 0.82 3.82
C SER A 208 22.73 1.54 2.69
N GLN A 209 22.55 1.13 1.43
CA GLN A 209 23.11 1.81 0.27
C GLN A 209 22.27 3.01 -0.19
N LEU A 210 21.07 3.23 0.37
CA LEU A 210 20.35 4.48 0.17
C LEU A 210 21.21 5.64 0.68
N TYR A 211 21.43 6.62 -0.17
CA TYR A 211 22.36 7.69 0.11
C TYR A 211 21.85 9.04 -0.37
N ALA A 212 21.90 10.01 0.53
CA ALA A 212 21.73 11.43 0.25
C ALA A 212 22.70 12.24 1.14
N PRO A 213 23.22 13.39 0.67
CA PRO A 213 24.14 14.22 1.43
C PRO A 213 23.65 14.61 2.82
N ASP A 214 22.36 14.96 2.93
CA ASP A 214 21.77 15.40 4.21
C ASP A 214 21.19 14.22 5.01
N GLY A 215 21.24 13.01 4.46
CA GLY A 215 20.96 11.76 5.15
C GLY A 215 19.68 11.04 4.73
N VAL A 216 19.45 9.89 5.36
CA VAL A 216 18.24 9.08 5.22
C VAL A 216 17.49 9.12 6.54
N TYR A 217 16.28 9.67 6.53
CA TYR A 217 15.43 9.76 7.70
C TYR A 217 14.25 8.82 7.58
N SER A 218 13.76 8.33 8.72
CA SER A 218 12.60 7.46 8.77
C SER A 218 11.69 7.78 9.94
N ILE A 219 10.44 7.35 9.84
CA ILE A 219 9.47 7.25 10.93
C ILE A 219 8.92 5.82 10.97
N LEU A 220 8.23 5.46 12.04
CA LEU A 220 7.50 4.19 12.12
C LEU A 220 6.08 4.33 11.53
N GLY A 221 5.65 3.32 10.80
CA GLY A 221 4.26 3.13 10.39
C GLY A 221 3.52 2.14 11.31
N ASN A 222 2.23 1.90 11.05
CA ASN A 222 1.41 1.04 11.90
C ASN A 222 1.86 -0.43 11.88
N HIS A 223 2.43 -0.92 10.78
CA HIS A 223 2.93 -2.29 10.67
C HIS A 223 4.25 -2.50 11.42
N ASP A 224 5.05 -1.45 11.59
CA ASP A 224 6.37 -1.53 12.22
C ASP A 224 6.33 -1.89 13.71
N TYR A 225 5.22 -1.57 14.39
CA TYR A 225 5.00 -1.94 15.79
C TYR A 225 4.76 -3.45 15.99
N GLY A 226 4.41 -4.17 14.92
CA GLY A 226 4.10 -5.60 14.98
C GLY A 226 2.83 -5.94 15.77
N SER A 227 1.94 -4.97 16.01
CA SER A 227 0.70 -5.13 16.78
C SER A 227 -0.32 -6.07 16.11
N TYR A 228 -0.14 -6.36 14.82
CA TYR A 228 -0.94 -7.34 14.07
C TYR A 228 -0.49 -8.79 14.26
N TYR A 229 0.62 -9.01 14.96
CA TYR A 229 1.15 -10.32 15.30
C TYR A 229 0.74 -10.75 16.72
N HIS A 230 0.37 -12.02 16.89
CA HIS A 230 0.09 -12.59 18.20
C HIS A 230 1.39 -12.98 18.91
N TRP A 231 1.88 -12.08 19.77
CA TRP A 231 3.10 -12.27 20.56
C TRP A 231 2.91 -13.20 21.75
N GLN A 232 3.95 -13.98 22.07
CA GLN A 232 3.97 -14.85 23.27
C GLN A 232 3.92 -14.04 24.58
N SER A 233 4.36 -12.78 24.55
CA SER A 233 4.29 -11.85 25.68
C SER A 233 4.48 -10.41 25.18
N PRO A 234 4.02 -9.39 25.94
CA PRO A 234 4.31 -7.98 25.63
C PRO A 234 5.81 -7.68 25.53
N LYS A 235 6.65 -8.40 26.29
CA LYS A 235 8.10 -8.26 26.21
C LYS A 235 8.67 -8.67 24.85
N ALA A 236 8.06 -9.67 24.19
CA ALA A 236 8.48 -10.11 22.87
C ALA A 236 8.12 -9.08 21.79
N GLU A 237 6.96 -8.43 21.92
CA GLU A 237 6.54 -7.33 21.04
C GLU A 237 7.48 -6.12 21.16
N ILE A 238 7.80 -5.71 22.38
CA ILE A 238 8.77 -4.63 22.63
C ILE A 238 10.15 -4.99 22.05
N ALA A 239 10.63 -6.23 22.28
CA ALA A 239 11.91 -6.67 21.74
C ALA A 239 11.94 -6.69 20.21
N ASN A 240 10.81 -7.00 19.56
CA ASN A 240 10.65 -6.92 18.11
C ASN A 240 10.80 -5.49 17.61
N LEU A 241 10.11 -4.54 18.22
CA LEU A 241 10.20 -3.12 17.86
C LEU A 241 11.61 -2.57 18.09
N ASP A 242 12.19 -2.85 19.26
CA ASP A 242 13.56 -2.44 19.58
C ASP A 242 14.59 -2.99 18.58
N TYR A 243 14.38 -4.21 18.07
CA TYR A 243 15.21 -4.77 17.02
C TYR A 243 15.10 -3.96 15.74
N LEU A 244 13.89 -3.64 15.28
CA LEU A 244 13.67 -2.85 14.07
C LEU A 244 14.35 -1.48 14.16
N ILE A 245 14.18 -0.78 15.28
CA ILE A 245 14.80 0.53 15.53
C ILE A 245 16.33 0.43 15.48
N ARG A 246 16.92 -0.60 16.11
CA ARG A 246 18.37 -0.83 16.05
C ARG A 246 18.84 -1.12 14.63
N GLN A 247 18.10 -1.90 13.85
CA GLN A 247 18.47 -2.21 12.47
C GLN A 247 18.43 -0.97 11.59
N GLN A 248 17.40 -0.12 11.70
CA GLN A 248 17.34 1.14 10.95
C GLN A 248 18.56 2.04 11.27
N LYS A 249 18.92 2.18 12.55
CA LYS A 249 20.13 2.90 12.96
C LYS A 249 21.40 2.26 12.41
N ALA A 250 21.49 0.92 12.39
CA ALA A 250 22.64 0.19 11.84
C ALA A 250 22.78 0.34 10.32
N MET A 251 21.67 0.57 9.59
CA MET A 251 21.68 0.93 8.17
C MET A 251 22.13 2.38 7.92
N GLY A 252 22.35 3.17 8.97
CA GLY A 252 22.70 4.58 8.87
C GLY A 252 21.48 5.52 8.76
N TRP A 253 20.26 4.99 8.95
CA TRP A 253 19.05 5.82 8.92
C TRP A 253 18.85 6.53 10.26
N LYS A 254 18.32 7.76 10.20
CA LYS A 254 17.95 8.56 11.36
C LYS A 254 16.44 8.46 11.60
N LEU A 255 16.06 7.71 12.62
CA LEU A 255 14.66 7.56 13.02
C LEU A 255 14.20 8.78 13.81
N LEU A 256 13.07 9.38 13.42
CA LEU A 256 12.41 10.50 14.11
C LEU A 256 11.08 10.03 14.70
N ASN A 257 11.06 9.68 16.00
CA ASN A 257 9.84 9.26 16.69
C ASN A 257 9.45 10.30 17.73
N ASN A 258 8.51 11.18 17.37
CA ASN A 258 8.14 12.35 18.16
C ASN A 258 9.35 13.26 18.45
N GLU A 259 10.18 13.43 17.43
CA GLU A 259 11.45 14.16 17.43
C GLU A 259 11.57 14.99 16.14
N HIS A 260 12.53 15.91 16.11
CA HIS A 260 12.88 16.65 14.90
C HIS A 260 14.40 16.69 14.73
N ASP A 261 14.83 17.02 13.51
CA ASP A 261 16.20 17.41 13.21
C ASP A 261 16.19 18.73 12.42
N ILE A 262 17.25 19.51 12.57
CA ILE A 262 17.42 20.78 11.84
C ILE A 262 18.34 20.51 10.66
N LEU A 263 17.78 20.60 9.46
CA LEU A 263 18.54 20.44 8.23
C LEU A 263 19.19 21.77 7.88
N HIS A 264 20.48 21.73 7.53
CA HIS A 264 21.25 22.91 7.14
C HIS A 264 21.68 22.77 5.68
N HIS A 265 21.29 23.71 4.83
CA HIS A 265 21.63 23.67 3.41
C HIS A 265 21.94 25.08 2.89
N LYS A 266 23.12 25.24 2.26
CA LYS A 266 23.62 26.52 1.70
C LYS A 266 23.49 27.73 2.66
N GLY A 267 23.67 27.52 3.95
CA GLY A 267 23.65 28.58 4.96
C GLY A 267 22.30 28.87 5.60
N ASP A 268 21.22 28.26 5.09
CA ASP A 268 19.88 28.33 5.69
C ASP A 268 19.54 27.05 6.45
N SER A 269 18.41 27.06 7.17
CA SER A 269 17.88 25.89 7.88
C SER A 269 16.37 25.70 7.75
N ILE A 270 15.94 24.44 7.78
CA ILE A 270 14.54 24.03 7.91
C ILE A 270 14.42 22.96 9.00
N ALA A 271 13.22 22.81 9.57
CA ALA A 271 12.94 21.74 10.52
C ALA A 271 12.32 20.53 9.80
N LEU A 272 12.91 19.35 9.98
CA LEU A 272 12.32 18.06 9.61
C LEU A 272 11.79 17.40 10.88
N ILE A 273 10.46 17.31 10.99
CA ILE A 273 9.77 16.77 12.16
C ILE A 273 9.28 15.36 11.81
N GLY A 274 9.41 14.41 12.72
CA GLY A 274 8.84 13.08 12.59
C GLY A 274 8.01 12.71 13.82
N VAL A 275 6.81 12.21 13.60
CA VAL A 275 5.95 11.65 14.65
C VAL A 275 5.83 10.15 14.49
N GLU A 276 5.49 9.49 15.59
CA GLU A 276 5.07 8.10 15.59
C GLU A 276 3.70 7.90 14.90
N ASN A 277 3.22 6.65 14.80
CA ASN A 277 1.96 6.36 14.10
C ASN A 277 0.74 6.97 14.81
N ASP A 278 -0.04 7.79 14.09
CA ASP A 278 -1.37 8.27 14.49
C ASP A 278 -2.48 7.52 13.70
N GLY A 279 -2.89 6.37 14.21
CA GLY A 279 -4.00 5.59 13.66
C GLY A 279 -5.38 6.21 13.98
N GLU A 280 -6.39 5.87 13.20
CA GLU A 280 -7.79 6.13 13.60
C GLU A 280 -8.24 5.08 14.63
N PRO A 281 -8.94 5.44 15.71
CA PRO A 281 -9.46 4.46 16.66
C PRO A 281 -10.25 3.36 15.94
N PRO A 282 -10.00 2.07 16.24
CA PRO A 282 -9.29 1.54 17.40
C PRO A 282 -7.78 1.31 17.24
N PHE A 283 -7.16 1.81 16.16
CA PHE A 283 -5.72 1.67 15.94
C PHE A 283 -4.89 2.56 16.88
N SER A 284 -3.62 2.22 17.05
CA SER A 284 -2.72 2.91 17.99
C SER A 284 -2.44 4.36 17.58
N GLN A 285 -2.38 5.23 18.60
CA GLN A 285 -2.12 6.66 18.48
C GLN A 285 -0.92 6.99 19.36
N PHE A 286 0.28 6.90 18.79
CA PHE A 286 1.55 7.14 19.49
C PHE A 286 2.18 8.49 19.13
N ALA A 287 1.63 9.20 18.14
CA ALA A 287 2.10 10.53 17.77
C ALA A 287 1.95 11.52 18.93
N ASP A 288 3.00 12.30 19.15
CA ASP A 288 3.01 13.47 20.03
C ASP A 288 3.57 14.65 19.24
N LEU A 289 2.67 15.33 18.52
CA LEU A 289 3.04 16.44 17.65
C LEU A 289 3.63 17.64 18.44
N PRO A 290 3.06 18.07 19.58
CA PRO A 290 3.66 19.12 20.40
C PRO A 290 5.10 18.81 20.84
N GLN A 291 5.38 17.57 21.27
CA GLN A 291 6.74 17.16 21.62
C GLN A 291 7.67 17.23 20.41
N ALA A 292 7.24 16.67 19.27
CA ALA A 292 8.05 16.62 18.05
C ALA A 292 8.44 18.01 17.54
N MET A 293 7.57 19.00 17.73
CA MET A 293 7.75 20.38 17.26
C MET A 293 8.60 21.27 18.19
N GLN A 294 8.86 20.86 19.43
CA GLN A 294 9.47 21.73 20.43
C GLN A 294 10.84 22.26 19.98
N GLY A 295 11.00 23.57 19.81
CA GLY A 295 12.26 24.18 19.37
C GLY A 295 12.37 24.43 17.87
N THR A 296 11.29 24.20 17.11
CA THR A 296 11.22 24.46 15.66
C THR A 296 10.47 25.74 15.30
N GLU A 297 10.15 26.57 16.30
CA GLU A 297 9.28 27.73 16.15
C GLU A 297 9.88 28.76 15.18
N GLY A 298 9.06 29.24 14.23
CA GLY A 298 9.46 30.24 13.24
C GLY A 298 10.31 29.71 12.08
N MET A 299 10.61 28.41 12.03
CA MET A 299 11.29 27.76 10.91
C MET A 299 10.29 27.32 9.83
N PHE A 300 10.80 27.09 8.61
CA PHE A 300 10.03 26.32 7.63
C PHE A 300 10.03 24.84 8.06
N GLN A 301 8.84 24.26 8.21
CA GLN A 301 8.64 22.93 8.79
C GLN A 301 8.11 21.94 7.76
N ILE A 302 8.75 20.77 7.70
CA ILE A 302 8.27 19.58 6.98
C ILE A 302 7.99 18.48 8.00
N LEU A 303 6.79 17.92 8.00
CA LEU A 303 6.39 16.82 8.87
C LEU A 303 6.37 15.49 8.12
N LEU A 304 7.01 14.47 8.69
CA LEU A 304 6.85 13.07 8.34
C LEU A 304 5.82 12.46 9.28
N SER A 305 4.72 11.95 8.73
CA SER A 305 3.73 11.21 9.50
C SER A 305 3.06 10.17 8.61
N HIS A 306 3.01 8.91 9.07
CA HIS A 306 2.68 7.79 8.21
C HIS A 306 1.23 7.83 7.69
N ASN A 307 0.26 8.07 8.58
CA ASN A 307 -1.17 8.06 8.24
C ASN A 307 -1.65 9.45 7.75
N PRO A 308 -2.17 9.58 6.51
CA PRO A 308 -2.61 10.87 5.98
C PRO A 308 -3.77 11.51 6.76
N THR A 309 -4.59 10.73 7.48
CA THR A 309 -5.73 11.28 8.25
C THR A 309 -5.29 12.19 9.40
N HIS A 310 -4.05 12.01 9.88
CA HIS A 310 -3.46 12.84 10.93
C HIS A 310 -3.44 14.33 10.53
N TRP A 311 -3.31 14.62 9.22
CA TRP A 311 -3.26 15.98 8.69
C TRP A 311 -4.49 16.81 9.06
N ARG A 312 -5.68 16.26 8.83
CA ARG A 312 -6.97 16.92 9.10
C ARG A 312 -7.31 16.93 10.59
N ARG A 313 -6.93 15.88 11.30
CA ARG A 313 -7.30 15.68 12.71
C ARG A 313 -6.50 16.55 13.68
N GLU A 314 -5.21 16.71 13.44
CA GLU A 314 -4.30 17.32 14.42
C GLU A 314 -3.39 18.38 13.80
N VAL A 315 -2.72 18.07 12.68
CA VAL A 315 -1.73 18.98 12.08
C VAL A 315 -2.33 20.32 11.66
N LEU A 316 -3.39 20.32 10.85
CA LEU A 316 -4.04 21.55 10.40
C LEU A 316 -4.63 22.41 11.53
N PRO A 317 -5.33 21.85 12.54
CA PRO A 317 -5.91 22.64 13.62
C PRO A 317 -4.90 23.09 14.70
N GLN A 318 -3.78 22.38 14.90
CA GLN A 318 -2.89 22.61 16.04
C GLN A 318 -1.49 23.12 15.68
N SER A 319 -1.16 23.23 14.38
CA SER A 319 0.18 23.67 13.93
C SER A 319 0.13 24.57 12.70
N ASP A 320 1.26 25.21 12.40
CA ASP A 320 1.52 25.99 11.19
C ASP A 320 2.45 25.28 10.19
N ILE A 321 2.60 23.95 10.33
CA ILE A 321 3.43 23.11 9.47
C ILE A 321 3.08 23.31 8.00
N SER A 322 4.10 23.62 7.19
CA SER A 322 3.94 24.00 5.79
C SER A 322 3.67 22.80 4.89
N LEU A 323 4.38 21.69 5.11
CA LEU A 323 4.28 20.49 4.29
C LEU A 323 4.28 19.23 5.16
N MET A 324 3.33 18.33 4.93
CA MET A 324 3.31 16.98 5.51
C MET A 324 3.53 15.93 4.41
N LEU A 325 4.34 14.91 4.69
CA LEU A 325 4.60 13.77 3.83
C LEU A 325 4.09 12.49 4.51
N ALA A 326 3.23 11.74 3.82
CA ALA A 326 2.57 10.54 4.33
C ALA A 326 2.59 9.37 3.34
N GLY A 327 2.24 8.18 3.84
CA GLY A 327 2.17 6.91 3.10
C GLY A 327 0.83 6.19 3.31
N HIS A 328 0.90 4.92 3.74
CA HIS A 328 -0.19 4.12 4.34
C HIS A 328 -1.25 3.57 3.36
N THR A 329 -1.68 4.36 2.37
CA THR A 329 -2.93 4.02 1.67
C THR A 329 -2.78 2.92 0.62
N HIS A 330 -1.57 2.72 0.10
CA HIS A 330 -1.25 1.89 -1.06
C HIS A 330 -2.08 2.15 -2.33
N ALA A 331 -2.92 3.18 -2.35
CA ALA A 331 -4.09 3.26 -3.22
C ALA A 331 -4.89 1.93 -3.26
N MET A 332 -4.98 1.21 -2.14
CA MET A 332 -5.55 -0.15 -2.05
C MET A 332 -5.03 -1.10 -3.15
N GLN A 333 -3.80 -0.86 -3.60
CA GLN A 333 -3.07 -1.59 -4.64
C GLN A 333 -3.74 -1.61 -6.03
N GLY A 334 -4.72 -0.74 -6.27
CA GLY A 334 -5.49 -0.70 -7.50
C GLY A 334 -5.99 0.69 -7.84
N ILE A 335 -5.62 1.19 -9.01
CA ILE A 335 -6.17 2.40 -9.62
C ILE A 335 -6.67 2.04 -11.02
N LEU A 336 -7.94 2.31 -11.28
CA LEU A 336 -8.56 2.11 -12.58
C LEU A 336 -9.32 3.37 -12.98
N PHE A 337 -9.01 3.93 -14.16
CA PHE A 337 -9.58 5.19 -14.65
C PHE A 337 -9.44 6.37 -13.67
N GLY A 338 -8.34 6.39 -12.90
CA GLY A 338 -8.08 7.44 -11.91
C GLY A 338 -8.73 7.19 -10.55
N HIS A 339 -9.55 6.13 -10.40
CA HIS A 339 -10.24 5.80 -9.16
C HIS A 339 -9.63 4.63 -8.42
N SER A 340 -9.61 4.72 -7.08
CA SER A 340 -9.22 3.63 -6.18
C SER A 340 -10.30 3.34 -5.13
N LEU A 341 -10.33 2.11 -4.62
CA LEU A 341 -11.12 1.78 -3.43
C LEU A 341 -10.65 2.55 -2.19
N ALA A 342 -9.42 3.06 -2.18
CA ALA A 342 -8.90 3.90 -1.11
C ALA A 342 -9.75 5.17 -0.90
N GLU A 343 -10.38 5.72 -1.96
CA GLU A 343 -11.27 6.90 -1.88
C GLU A 343 -12.48 6.70 -0.96
N LEU A 344 -12.86 5.45 -0.71
CA LEU A 344 -14.00 5.13 0.16
C LEU A 344 -13.65 5.20 1.65
N ILE A 345 -12.36 5.23 1.97
CA ILE A 345 -11.83 5.15 3.33
C ILE A 345 -11.06 6.43 3.67
N TYR A 346 -10.20 6.89 2.76
CA TYR A 346 -9.29 8.02 2.97
C TYR A 346 -9.71 9.20 2.07
N PRO A 347 -10.05 10.37 2.64
CA PRO A 347 -10.32 11.57 1.85
C PRO A 347 -9.09 11.99 1.03
N GLU A 348 -7.91 11.98 1.65
CA GLU A 348 -6.62 12.16 1.00
C GLU A 348 -5.88 10.82 0.88
N TRP A 349 -5.73 10.32 -0.35
CA TRP A 349 -5.24 8.95 -0.56
C TRP A 349 -4.07 8.82 -1.54
N ARG A 350 -3.82 9.82 -2.39
CA ARG A 350 -2.63 9.90 -3.25
C ARG A 350 -2.32 11.32 -3.67
N GLY A 351 -1.06 11.62 -3.91
CA GLY A 351 -0.61 12.89 -4.50
C GLY A 351 -0.72 14.08 -3.55
N MET A 352 -0.69 15.29 -4.12
CA MET A 352 -0.64 16.55 -3.36
C MET A 352 -2.03 17.12 -3.08
N TYR A 353 -2.29 17.51 -1.84
CA TYR A 353 -3.47 18.21 -1.36
C TYR A 353 -3.06 19.53 -0.71
N TYR A 354 -3.88 20.57 -0.85
CA TYR A 354 -3.59 21.90 -0.31
C TYR A 354 -4.72 22.37 0.61
N GLU A 355 -4.33 23.07 1.68
CA GLU A 355 -5.21 23.84 2.56
C GLU A 355 -4.57 25.23 2.75
N GLY A 356 -4.99 26.19 1.92
CA GLY A 356 -4.32 27.49 1.83
C GLY A 356 -2.87 27.34 1.35
N LYS A 357 -1.91 27.80 2.15
CA LYS A 357 -0.47 27.70 1.85
C LYS A 357 0.18 26.38 2.35
N ARG A 358 -0.57 25.56 3.08
CA ARG A 358 -0.08 24.29 3.65
C ARG A 358 -0.47 23.13 2.74
N ALA A 359 0.33 22.07 2.74
CA ALA A 359 0.07 20.91 1.88
C ALA A 359 0.33 19.56 2.56
N LEU A 360 -0.32 18.53 2.03
CA LEU A 360 -0.08 17.13 2.33
C LEU A 360 0.25 16.41 1.02
N TYR A 361 1.36 15.66 1.01
CA TYR A 361 1.64 14.70 -0.04
C TYR A 361 1.45 13.27 0.47
N VAL A 362 0.64 12.48 -0.24
CA VAL A 362 0.39 11.06 0.07
C VAL A 362 1.06 10.18 -0.98
N ASN A 363 2.17 9.54 -0.61
CA ASN A 363 2.85 8.54 -1.41
C ASN A 363 2.07 7.22 -1.33
N ILE A 364 1.89 6.54 -2.46
CA ILE A 364 1.11 5.30 -2.53
C ILE A 364 1.93 4.04 -2.19
N GLY A 365 3.11 4.17 -1.58
CA GLY A 365 3.94 3.07 -1.11
C GLY A 365 4.72 2.34 -2.21
N ILE A 366 5.73 1.58 -1.80
CA ILE A 366 6.58 0.77 -2.67
C ILE A 366 6.07 -0.67 -2.77
N GLY A 367 5.81 -1.29 -1.64
CA GLY A 367 5.47 -2.69 -1.52
C GLY A 367 4.00 -3.00 -1.74
N TYR A 368 3.61 -4.16 -1.22
CA TYR A 368 2.24 -4.65 -1.18
C TYR A 368 1.99 -5.34 0.17
N VAL A 369 0.74 -5.33 0.62
CA VAL A 369 0.28 -5.95 1.86
C VAL A 369 -0.75 -7.02 1.56
N GLY A 370 -0.46 -8.25 1.97
CA GLY A 370 -1.37 -9.39 1.86
C GLY A 370 -1.56 -9.92 0.44
N LEU A 371 -1.90 -9.07 -0.54
CA LEU A 371 -2.14 -9.46 -1.92
C LEU A 371 -0.98 -8.99 -2.83
N PRO A 372 -0.19 -9.90 -3.45
CA PRO A 372 0.92 -9.56 -4.34
C PRO A 372 0.41 -9.09 -5.69
N PHE A 373 -0.16 -7.89 -5.72
CA PHE A 373 -0.81 -7.32 -6.89
C PHE A 373 -0.73 -5.80 -6.84
N ARG A 374 -0.35 -5.18 -7.96
CA ARG A 374 -0.51 -3.75 -8.18
C ARG A 374 -0.96 -3.48 -9.61
N PHE A 375 -2.01 -2.69 -9.80
CA PHE A 375 -2.42 -2.25 -11.14
C PHE A 375 -2.85 -0.79 -11.12
N GLY A 376 -2.18 0.06 -11.88
CA GLY A 376 -2.37 1.52 -11.86
C GLY A 376 -1.83 2.20 -10.59
N ALA A 377 -1.84 1.50 -9.45
CA ALA A 377 -1.16 1.85 -8.20
C ALA A 377 0.29 1.35 -8.23
N TRP A 378 1.09 1.86 -9.16
CA TRP A 378 2.48 1.45 -9.32
C TRP A 378 3.34 1.85 -8.11
N PRO A 379 4.35 1.05 -7.70
CA PRO A 379 5.33 1.44 -6.67
C PRO A 379 5.92 2.82 -6.89
N GLU A 380 5.67 3.74 -5.97
CA GLU A 380 5.94 5.16 -6.18
C GLU A 380 7.22 5.63 -5.48
N ILE A 381 8.15 6.16 -6.27
CA ILE A 381 9.30 6.94 -5.79
C ILE A 381 8.99 8.41 -6.04
N THR A 382 8.75 9.19 -4.99
CA THR A 382 8.44 10.62 -5.16
C THR A 382 9.71 11.44 -5.05
N VAL A 383 9.97 12.27 -6.05
CA VAL A 383 10.98 13.34 -6.01
C VAL A 383 10.23 14.65 -5.76
N LEU A 384 10.20 15.07 -4.50
CA LEU A 384 9.60 16.33 -4.09
C LEU A 384 10.64 17.44 -4.14
N LYS A 385 10.42 18.43 -5.02
CA LYS A 385 11.27 19.61 -5.15
C LYS A 385 10.64 20.79 -4.42
N LEU A 386 11.40 21.39 -3.51
CA LEU A 386 11.03 22.66 -2.89
C LEU A 386 11.31 23.80 -3.89
N VAL A 387 10.33 24.67 -4.09
CA VAL A 387 10.45 25.81 -5.01
C VAL A 387 10.05 27.08 -4.29
N ARG A 388 11.00 27.98 -4.09
CA ARG A 388 10.74 29.26 -3.44
C ARG A 388 9.99 30.18 -4.39
N GLU A 389 8.86 30.71 -3.95
CA GLU A 389 8.14 31.75 -4.67
C GLU A 389 8.72 33.13 -4.30
N LYS A 390 8.89 33.99 -5.30
CA LYS A 390 9.21 35.41 -5.07
C LYS A 390 7.89 36.14 -4.89
N GLU A 391 7.76 36.87 -3.78
CA GLU A 391 6.60 37.74 -3.52
C GLU A 391 6.41 38.81 -4.60
#